data_AF-A0A7C9CW14-F1
#
_entry.id   AF-A0A7C9CW14-F1
#
_cell.length_a   1.000
_cell.length_b   1.000
_cell.length_c   1.000
_cell.angle_alpha   90.00
_cell.angle_beta   90.00
_cell.angle_gamma   90.00
#
_symmetry.space_group_name_H-M   'P 1'
#
loop_
_entity.id
_entity.type
_entity.pdbx_description
1 polymer ?
#
loop_
_entity_poly.entity_id
_entity_poly.type
_entity_poly.pdbx_seq_one_letter_code
_entity_poly.pdbx_strand_id
1 'polypeptide(L)'
;VQGFTYPGQAECFRRLEGLLSNVMSTHYTQIHGGGEASVYKLRDYDVVLRCLKNYKDVEVEEIPWTTYNVLEKFSHSYTSGRWIPCRPEHLPDEKVEELIQKLPRKLLETLLPFQLDGLKFGLRRG
;
A
#
# COMPACT_ATOMS: atom_id res chain seq x y z
N VAL A 1 -20.89 -7.22 34.86
CA VAL A 1 -19.93 -6.15 34.52
C VAL A 1 -20.75 -4.96 34.06
N GLN A 2 -20.73 -3.83 34.78
CA GLN A 2 -21.37 -2.59 34.30
C GLN A 2 -20.68 -2.23 32.98
N GLY A 3 -21.39 -2.47 31.88
CA GLY A 3 -20.85 -2.34 30.53
C GLY A 3 -20.58 -0.88 30.22
N PHE A 4 -19.42 -0.60 29.63
CA PHE A 4 -19.14 0.69 29.03
C PHE A 4 -20.19 0.95 27.96
N THR A 5 -21.01 1.97 28.16
CA THR A 5 -21.97 2.42 27.14
C THR A 5 -21.18 2.91 25.94
N TYR A 6 -21.46 2.38 24.75
CA TYR A 6 -20.82 2.84 23.52
C TYR A 6 -21.05 4.36 23.38
N PRO A 7 -19.99 5.18 23.40
CA PRO A 7 -20.12 6.64 23.49
C PRO A 7 -20.52 7.29 22.16
N GLY A 8 -20.64 6.51 21.09
CA GLY A 8 -20.93 6.98 19.74
C GLY A 8 -19.66 7.19 18.92
N GLN A 9 -19.80 7.05 17.59
CA GLN A 9 -18.68 7.05 16.66
C GLN A 9 -17.87 8.35 16.69
N ALA A 10 -18.57 9.50 16.71
CA ALA A 10 -17.92 10.81 16.76
C ALA A 10 -17.09 11.01 18.03
N GLU A 11 -17.57 10.53 19.17
CA GLU A 11 -16.84 10.61 20.44
C GLU A 11 -15.62 9.67 20.45
N CYS A 12 -15.75 8.46 19.91
CA CYS A 12 -14.62 7.55 19.74
C CYS A 12 -13.52 8.19 18.87
N PHE A 13 -13.87 8.77 17.71
CA PHE A 13 -12.89 9.41 16.84
C PHE A 13 -12.23 10.63 17.49
N ARG A 14 -12.98 11.45 18.23
CA ARG A 14 -12.42 12.59 18.98
C ARG A 14 -11.38 12.14 20.00
N ARG A 15 -11.63 11.03 20.71
CA ARG A 15 -10.68 10.46 21.68
C ARG A 15 -9.44 9.93 20.97
N LEU A 16 -9.61 9.20 19.87
CA LEU A 16 -8.50 8.69 19.06
C LEU A 16 -7.63 9.83 18.50
N GLU A 17 -8.25 10.90 18.02
CA GLU A 17 -7.55 12.09 17.55
C GLU A 17 -6.75 12.75 18.67
N GLY A 18 -7.34 12.89 19.87
CA GLY A 18 -6.62 13.38 21.04
C GLY A 18 -5.39 12.53 21.38
N LEU A 19 -5.52 11.19 21.34
CA LEU A 19 -4.43 10.26 21.64
C LEU A 19 -3.29 10.30 20.61
N LEU A 20 -3.63 10.47 19.34
CA LEU A 20 -2.67 10.42 18.24
C LEU A 20 -2.19 11.80 17.77
N SER A 21 -2.75 12.88 18.33
CA SER A 21 -2.45 14.28 17.98
C SER A 21 -0.96 14.62 18.05
N ASN A 22 -0.23 14.05 19.01
CA ASN A 22 1.21 14.25 19.18
C ASN A 22 2.08 13.42 18.23
N VAL A 23 1.47 12.46 17.52
CA VAL A 23 2.17 11.53 16.63
C VAL A 23 2.00 11.94 15.18
N MET A 24 0.78 12.28 14.77
CA MET A 24 0.48 12.71 13.41
C MET A 24 -0.88 13.39 13.31
N SER A 25 -1.08 14.13 12.22
CA SER A 25 -2.40 14.61 11.83
C SER A 25 -3.27 13.44 11.37
N THR A 26 -4.47 13.35 11.90
CA THR A 26 -5.47 12.38 11.45
C THR A 26 -5.99 12.82 10.07
N HIS A 27 -5.99 11.89 9.11
CA HIS A 27 -6.68 12.06 7.83
C HIS A 27 -7.94 11.20 7.83
N TYR A 28 -8.95 11.61 7.08
CA TYR A 28 -10.21 10.88 6.97
C TYR A 28 -10.44 10.43 5.52
N THR A 29 -11.05 9.26 5.36
CA THR A 29 -11.51 8.75 4.08
C THR A 29 -12.95 8.26 4.19
N GLN A 30 -13.67 8.25 3.07
CA GLN A 30 -15.03 7.72 3.02
C GLN A 30 -14.99 6.20 2.82
N ILE A 31 -15.69 5.47 3.68
CA ILE A 31 -15.86 4.02 3.54
C ILE A 31 -17.03 3.71 2.60
N HIS A 32 -17.08 2.49 2.05
CA HIS A 32 -18.11 2.06 1.08
C HIS A 32 -19.56 2.18 1.59
N GLY A 33 -19.78 2.38 2.90
CA GLY A 33 -21.09 2.64 3.52
C GLY A 33 -21.41 4.12 3.78
N GLY A 34 -20.62 5.07 3.26
CA GLY A 34 -20.84 6.52 3.46
C GLY A 34 -20.36 7.07 4.82
N GLY A 35 -19.80 6.21 5.69
CA GLY A 35 -19.14 6.65 6.92
C GLY A 35 -17.74 7.20 6.68
N GLU A 36 -17.16 7.81 7.71
CA GLU A 36 -15.77 8.26 7.71
C GLU A 36 -14.89 7.29 8.52
N ALA A 37 -13.67 7.07 8.04
CA ALA A 37 -12.64 6.33 8.74
C ALA A 37 -11.36 7.16 8.83
N SER A 38 -10.76 7.19 10.01
CA SER A 38 -9.41 7.73 10.22
C SER A 38 -8.38 6.84 9.52
N VAL A 39 -7.48 7.45 8.76
CA VAL A 39 -6.40 6.77 8.04
C VAL A 39 -5.05 7.34 8.44
N TYR A 40 -4.08 6.45 8.54
CA TYR A 40 -2.70 6.75 8.93
C TYR A 40 -1.75 6.20 7.88
N LYS A 41 -0.56 6.80 7.73
CA LYS A 41 0.41 6.33 6.75
C LYS A 41 1.09 5.06 7.28
N LEU A 42 1.35 4.12 6.39
CA LEU A 42 2.02 2.86 6.74
C LEU A 42 3.38 3.05 7.42
N ARG A 43 4.15 4.05 7.00
CA ARG A 43 5.45 4.38 7.62
C ARG A 43 5.35 4.77 9.09
N ASP A 44 4.17 5.21 9.53
CA ASP A 44 3.93 5.66 10.90
C ASP A 44 3.24 4.56 11.74
N TYR A 45 3.03 3.36 11.18
CA TYR A 45 2.29 2.25 11.78
C TYR A 45 2.77 1.87 13.18
N ASP A 46 4.08 1.66 13.37
CA ASP A 46 4.62 1.22 14.67
C ASP A 46 4.39 2.25 15.78
N VAL A 47 4.37 3.54 15.43
CA VAL A 47 4.14 4.62 16.39
C VAL A 47 2.66 4.72 16.73
N VAL A 48 1.76 4.63 15.73
CA VAL A 48 0.30 4.54 15.96
C VAL A 48 -0.02 3.35 16.85
N LEU A 49 0.48 2.17 16.49
CA LEU A 49 0.21 0.92 17.21
C LEU A 49 0.64 1.01 18.67
N ARG A 50 1.83 1.56 18.93
CA ARG A 50 2.34 1.77 20.29
C ARG A 50 1.44 2.71 21.08
N CYS A 51 1.01 3.82 20.50
CA CYS A 51 0.11 4.77 21.15
C CYS A 51 -1.25 4.16 21.46
N LEU A 52 -1.82 3.39 20.54
CA LEU A 52 -3.10 2.72 20.74
C LEU A 52 -3.00 1.61 21.81
N LYS A 53 -1.94 0.79 21.79
CA LYS A 53 -1.70 -0.26 22.81
C LYS A 53 -1.50 0.30 24.22
N ASN A 54 -1.02 1.54 24.36
CA ASN A 54 -0.87 2.20 25.65
C ASN A 54 -2.20 2.71 26.23
N TYR A 55 -3.27 2.73 25.45
CA TYR A 55 -4.57 3.21 25.88
C TYR A 55 -5.47 2.04 26.29
N LYS A 56 -5.82 1.97 27.58
CA LYS A 56 -6.48 0.81 28.19
C LYS A 56 -7.90 0.53 27.71
N ASP A 57 -8.56 1.53 27.10
CA ASP A 57 -9.96 1.43 26.68
C ASP A 57 -10.10 1.10 25.17
N VAL A 58 -9.00 0.75 24.50
CA VAL A 58 -9.00 0.38 23.08
C VAL A 58 -8.38 -0.99 22.90
N GLU A 59 -9.13 -1.87 22.24
CA GLU A 59 -8.61 -3.10 21.70
C GLU A 59 -8.13 -2.85 20.27
N VAL A 60 -6.91 -3.29 19.95
CA VAL A 60 -6.28 -3.02 18.65
C VAL A 60 -6.09 -4.33 17.91
N GLU A 61 -6.71 -4.44 16.75
CA GLU A 61 -6.40 -5.50 15.80
C GLU A 61 -5.17 -5.09 14.98
N GLU A 62 -4.13 -5.92 15.03
CA GLU A 62 -2.88 -5.68 14.31
C GLU A 62 -2.99 -6.10 12.85
N ILE A 63 -2.11 -5.54 12.00
CA ILE A 63 -1.95 -6.05 10.65
C ILE A 63 -1.38 -7.47 10.79
N PRO A 64 -1.98 -8.49 10.16
CA PRO A 64 -1.45 -9.85 10.20
C PRO A 64 0.03 -9.87 9.82
N TRP A 65 0.84 -10.63 10.56
CA TRP A 65 2.30 -10.61 10.42
C TRP A 65 2.77 -10.84 8.98
N THR A 66 2.09 -11.75 8.25
CA THR A 66 2.37 -12.02 6.83
C THR A 66 2.25 -10.76 5.97
N THR A 67 1.18 -9.98 6.18
CA THR A 67 0.96 -8.70 5.49
C THR A 67 1.98 -7.65 5.93
N TYR A 68 2.22 -7.52 7.24
CA TYR A 68 3.17 -6.55 7.78
C TYR A 68 4.60 -6.77 7.24
N ASN A 69 5.08 -8.02 7.28
CA ASN A 69 6.41 -8.40 6.77
C ASN A 69 6.59 -8.09 5.28
N VAL A 70 5.52 -8.25 4.48
CA VAL A 70 5.53 -7.87 3.06
C VAL A 70 5.61 -6.34 2.91
N LEU A 71 4.82 -5.59 3.68
CA LEU A 71 4.83 -4.13 3.66
C LEU A 71 6.18 -3.54 4.10
N GLU A 72 6.79 -4.08 5.16
CA GLU A 72 8.11 -3.70 5.65
C GLU A 72 9.17 -3.88 4.54
N LYS A 73 9.22 -5.06 3.91
CA LYS A 73 10.14 -5.33 2.79
C LYS A 73 9.92 -4.39 1.60
N PHE A 74 8.66 -4.07 1.29
CA PHE A 74 8.36 -3.09 0.25
C PHE A 74 8.79 -1.67 0.63
N SER A 75 8.68 -1.29 1.90
CA SER A 75 9.12 0.04 2.36
C SER A 75 10.62 0.27 2.15
N HIS A 76 11.44 -0.79 2.30
CA HIS A 76 12.87 -0.76 2.01
C HIS A 76 13.21 -0.77 0.52
N SER A 77 12.26 -1.14 -0.33
CA SER A 77 12.43 -1.17 -1.79
C SER A 77 12.10 0.17 -2.46
N TYR A 78 11.77 1.19 -1.66
CA TYR A 78 11.54 2.57 -2.09
C TYR A 78 12.85 3.37 -2.06
N THR A 79 13.80 3.03 -2.94
CA THR A 79 14.99 3.85 -3.17
C THR A 79 14.67 4.95 -4.19
N SER A 80 14.92 6.21 -3.81
CA SER A 80 14.90 7.38 -4.71
C SER A 80 13.56 7.68 -5.42
N GLY A 81 12.42 7.49 -4.74
CA GLY A 81 11.12 7.95 -5.26
C GLY A 81 10.49 7.05 -6.33
N ARG A 82 11.10 5.90 -6.62
CA ARG A 82 10.51 4.88 -7.49
C ARG A 82 10.17 3.66 -6.66
N TRP A 83 8.90 3.29 -6.63
CA TRP A 83 8.52 1.96 -6.15
C TRP A 83 9.07 0.96 -7.15
N ILE A 84 10.09 0.20 -6.77
CA ILE A 84 10.58 -0.93 -7.56
C ILE A 84 9.85 -2.16 -6.99
N PRO A 85 8.79 -2.67 -7.65
CA PRO A 85 8.22 -3.95 -7.27
C PRO A 85 9.35 -4.96 -7.19
N CYS A 86 9.49 -5.66 -6.07
CA CYS A 86 10.45 -6.74 -5.86
C CYS A 86 10.14 -7.96 -6.75
N ARG A 87 9.99 -7.79 -8.06
CA ARG A 87 10.20 -8.87 -9.02
C ARG A 87 11.59 -8.67 -9.60
N PRO A 88 12.50 -9.65 -9.46
CA PRO A 88 13.90 -9.52 -9.83
C PRO A 88 14.14 -9.22 -11.33
N GLU A 89 13.12 -9.26 -12.17
CA GLU A 89 13.26 -9.32 -13.62
C GLU A 89 12.50 -8.20 -14.34
N HIS A 90 12.36 -7.02 -13.72
CA HIS A 90 11.86 -5.87 -14.49
C HIS A 90 12.92 -5.39 -15.47
N LEU A 91 12.75 -5.71 -16.75
CA LEU A 91 13.62 -5.19 -17.81
C LEU A 91 13.35 -3.69 -18.02
N PRO A 92 14.39 -2.83 -18.06
CA PRO A 92 14.22 -1.43 -18.39
C PRO A 92 13.76 -1.29 -19.86
N ASP A 93 13.12 -0.17 -20.20
CA ASP A 93 12.52 0.04 -21.53
C ASP A 93 13.55 -0.16 -22.66
N GLU A 94 14.79 0.30 -22.45
CA GLU A 94 15.88 0.11 -23.42
C GLU A 94 16.13 -1.38 -23.69
N LYS A 95 16.08 -2.20 -22.63
CA LYS A 95 16.31 -3.65 -22.74
C LYS A 95 15.12 -4.37 -23.37
N VAL A 96 13.92 -3.89 -23.14
CA VAL A 96 12.71 -4.40 -23.78
C VAL A 96 12.77 -4.13 -25.28
N GLU A 97 13.11 -2.92 -25.70
CA GLU A 97 13.24 -2.59 -27.13
C GLU A 97 14.36 -3.41 -27.80
N GLU A 98 15.49 -3.62 -27.13
CA GLU A 98 16.55 -4.54 -27.63
C GLU A 98 16.03 -5.96 -27.89
N LEU A 99 15.17 -6.49 -27.00
CA LEU A 99 14.60 -7.82 -27.16
C LEU A 99 13.55 -7.86 -28.27
N ILE A 100 12.73 -6.81 -28.39
CA ILE A 100 11.76 -6.66 -29.49
C ILE A 100 12.48 -6.65 -30.84
N GLN A 101 13.61 -5.94 -30.95
CA GLN A 101 14.42 -5.89 -32.17
C GLN A 101 15.04 -7.24 -32.56
N LYS A 102 15.19 -8.18 -31.61
CA LYS A 102 15.69 -9.55 -31.88
C LYS A 102 14.61 -10.48 -32.43
N LEU A 103 13.35 -10.08 -32.41
CA LEU A 103 12.27 -10.92 -32.93
C LEU A 103 12.32 -10.98 -34.47
N PRO A 104 11.92 -12.12 -35.07
CA PRO A 104 11.80 -12.21 -36.52
C PRO A 104 10.87 -11.11 -37.05
N ARG A 105 11.33 -10.38 -38.08
CA ARG A 105 10.59 -9.25 -38.67
C ARG A 105 9.14 -9.60 -39.05
N LYS A 106 8.93 -10.79 -39.60
CA LYS A 106 7.60 -11.31 -39.95
C LYS A 106 6.64 -11.38 -38.75
N LEU A 107 7.14 -11.72 -37.57
CA LEU A 107 6.34 -11.77 -36.34
C LEU A 107 5.93 -10.35 -35.94
N LEU A 108 6.88 -9.41 -35.92
CA LEU A 108 6.61 -8.01 -35.58
C LEU A 108 5.57 -7.37 -36.51
N GLU A 109 5.68 -7.64 -37.82
CA GLU A 109 4.76 -7.11 -38.83
C GLU A 109 3.36 -7.73 -38.75
N THR A 110 3.20 -8.88 -38.09
CA THR A 110 1.90 -9.55 -37.91
C THR A 110 1.20 -9.12 -36.62
N LEU A 111 1.93 -8.60 -35.63
CA LEU A 111 1.35 -8.19 -34.34
C LEU A 111 0.52 -6.92 -34.49
N LEU A 112 -0.69 -6.96 -33.92
CA LEU A 112 -1.50 -5.76 -33.72
C LEU A 112 -0.88 -4.89 -32.61
N PRO A 113 -1.13 -3.57 -32.62
CA PRO A 113 -0.55 -2.65 -31.63
C PRO A 113 -0.74 -3.10 -30.18
N PHE A 114 -1.96 -3.54 -29.80
CA PHE A 114 -2.23 -4.00 -28.43
C PHE A 114 -1.47 -5.30 -28.06
N GLN A 115 -1.16 -6.16 -29.04
CA GLN A 115 -0.41 -7.38 -28.81
C GLN A 115 1.07 -7.07 -28.62
N LEU A 116 1.60 -6.10 -29.38
CA LEU A 116 2.95 -5.58 -29.17
C LEU A 116 3.07 -4.92 -27.80
N ASP A 117 2.09 -4.14 -27.39
CA ASP A 117 2.04 -3.54 -26.05
C ASP A 117 1.96 -4.60 -24.95
N GLY A 118 1.14 -5.63 -25.14
CA GLY A 118 1.06 -6.78 -24.24
C GLY A 118 2.37 -7.54 -24.12
N LEU A 119 3.10 -7.71 -25.23
CA LEU A 119 4.43 -8.32 -25.23
C LEU A 119 5.45 -7.46 -24.49
N LYS A 120 5.50 -6.15 -24.76
CA LYS A 120 6.38 -5.20 -24.03
C LYS A 120 6.06 -5.21 -22.54
N PHE A 121 4.79 -5.23 -22.20
CA PHE A 121 4.32 -5.31 -20.82
C PHE A 121 4.74 -6.60 -20.11
N GLY A 122 4.69 -7.74 -20.80
CA GLY A 122 5.21 -9.01 -20.29
C GLY A 122 6.71 -8.94 -20.04
N LEU A 123 7.48 -8.53 -21.06
CA LEU A 123 8.94 -8.40 -20.97
C LEU A 123 9.40 -7.46 -19.85
N ARG A 124 8.64 -6.40 -19.56
CA ARG A 124 8.92 -5.48 -18.45
C ARG A 124 8.79 -6.13 -17.07
N ARG A 125 8.20 -7.31 -16.95
CA ARG A 125 7.77 -7.87 -15.65
C ARG A 125 8.34 -9.25 -15.33
N GLY A 126 9.13 -9.83 -16.24
CA GLY A 126 9.54 -11.24 -16.22
C GLY A 126 8.35 -12.12 -16.55
#